data_AF-A0A4R6ZKB5-F1
#
_entry.id   AF-A0A4R6ZKB5-F1
#
_cell.length_a   1.000
_cell.length_b   1.000
_cell.length_c   1.000
_cell.angle_alpha   90.00
_cell.angle_beta   90.00
_cell.angle_gamma   90.00
#
_symmetry.space_group_name_H-M   'P 1'
#
loop_
_entity.id
_entity.type
_entity.pdbx_description
1 polymer ?
#
loop_
_entity_poly.entity_id
_entity_poly.type
_entity_poly.pdbx_seq_one_letter_code
_entity_poly.pdbx_strand_id
1 'polypeptide(L)'
;MNSALKWMPLVAVIALATAGCARDGFYHDRNLDYGDAEENAPLVLPEGRDAERYRDAMPVPEVSGTRPAEEGVVEAPLPQALSPGGSLERGYVERRAVGDERWLVVGAEPATVWPELERFVLSRDLTVTASDSRRGILETDQARFSVRPALRSGDSEIRCEQGGTTQAACLTALERHFEARSMSPSAASLAAQRPDAQNRARFEQRGDDWQVILPFAADRLWAELSHQLERDFAVEGRRELLERDPASRSFLVGYLTRSERERGLLRSLATLNLGESTRQVRLVLEPRGPEETVLRAQGAGEEALSTEDQRELLERVAGLLR
;
A
#
# COMPACT_ATOMS: atom_id res chain seq x y z
N MET A 1 12.89 -21.01 63.80
CA MET A 1 13.33 -21.47 62.46
C MET A 1 12.86 -20.44 61.45
N ASN A 2 13.79 -19.67 60.88
CA ASN A 2 13.50 -18.38 60.26
C ASN A 2 12.88 -18.54 58.86
N SER A 3 11.67 -17.98 58.67
CA SER A 3 10.90 -18.02 57.42
C SER A 3 11.58 -17.28 56.26
N ALA A 4 12.58 -16.44 56.55
CA ALA A 4 13.37 -15.71 55.57
C ALA A 4 14.24 -16.63 54.67
N LEU A 5 14.64 -17.81 55.17
CA LEU A 5 15.54 -18.70 54.42
C LEU A 5 14.82 -19.49 53.30
N LYS A 6 13.48 -19.59 53.36
CA LYS A 6 12.68 -20.30 52.34
C LYS A 6 12.45 -19.49 51.06
N TRP A 7 12.61 -18.17 51.12
CA TRP A 7 12.32 -17.26 50.01
C TRP A 7 13.57 -16.95 49.15
N MET A 8 14.77 -17.24 49.67
CA MET A 8 16.03 -17.10 48.93
C MET A 8 16.09 -17.82 47.57
N PRO A 9 15.63 -19.09 47.42
CA PRO A 9 15.68 -19.74 46.11
C PRO A 9 14.71 -19.10 45.10
N LEU A 10 13.55 -18.62 45.56
CA LEU A 10 12.58 -17.94 44.70
C LEU A 10 13.13 -16.60 44.19
N VAL A 11 13.77 -15.83 45.07
CA VAL A 11 14.41 -14.56 44.70
C VAL A 11 15.56 -14.78 43.72
N ALA A 12 16.35 -15.85 43.90
CA ALA A 12 17.44 -16.19 42.99
C ALA A 12 16.94 -16.56 41.58
N VAL A 13 15.83 -17.32 41.48
CA VAL A 13 15.22 -17.70 40.19
C VAL A 13 14.63 -16.48 39.49
N ILE A 14 13.96 -15.58 40.22
CA ILE A 14 13.41 -14.34 39.65
C ILE A 14 14.54 -13.44 39.12
N ALA A 15 15.63 -13.27 39.89
CA ALA A 15 16.78 -12.48 39.46
C ALA A 15 17.45 -13.05 38.20
N LEU A 16 17.56 -14.38 38.10
CA LEU A 16 18.15 -15.06 36.94
C LEU A 16 17.24 -14.95 35.69
N ALA A 17 15.92 -14.98 35.87
CA ALA A 17 14.96 -14.80 34.78
C ALA A 17 14.92 -13.37 34.25
N THR A 18 15.17 -12.36 35.10
CA THR A 18 15.22 -10.94 34.69
C THR A 18 16.56 -10.52 34.10
N ALA A 19 17.64 -11.27 34.34
CA ALA A 19 18.98 -10.95 33.81
C ALA A 19 19.11 -11.14 32.29
N GLY A 20 18.12 -11.78 31.63
CA GLY A 20 18.10 -12.00 30.18
C GLY A 20 17.37 -10.93 29.35
N CYS A 21 16.73 -9.94 29.99
CA CYS A 21 15.95 -8.90 29.31
C CYS A 21 16.59 -7.50 29.42
N ALA A 22 17.93 -7.40 29.40
CA ALA A 22 18.59 -6.12 29.21
C ALA A 22 18.44 -5.73 27.74
N ARG A 23 17.56 -4.75 27.47
CA ARG A 23 17.32 -4.19 26.14
C ARG A 23 18.52 -3.36 25.63
N ASP A 24 19.37 -2.91 26.55
CA ASP A 24 20.64 -2.28 26.25
C ASP A 24 21.76 -3.30 26.36
N GLY A 25 22.13 -3.87 25.21
CA GLY A 25 23.21 -4.85 25.12
C GLY A 25 24.57 -4.26 25.50
N PHE A 26 25.50 -5.14 25.83
CA PHE A 26 26.93 -4.87 26.09
C PHE A 26 27.72 -4.28 24.90
N TYR A 27 27.02 -3.89 23.82
CA TYR A 27 27.57 -3.38 22.58
C TYR A 27 27.09 -1.94 22.40
N HIS A 28 28.03 -1.01 22.39
CA HIS A 28 27.76 0.37 22.05
C HIS A 28 27.34 0.44 20.57
N ASP A 29 26.09 0.83 20.33
CA ASP A 29 25.59 1.09 18.99
C ASP A 29 26.19 2.40 18.48
N ARG A 30 27.12 2.28 17.53
CA ARG A 30 27.87 3.40 16.96
C ARG A 30 27.11 4.15 15.86
N ASN A 31 25.87 3.75 15.59
CA ASN A 31 25.08 4.26 14.49
C ASN A 31 24.70 5.74 14.67
N LEU A 32 24.89 6.33 15.85
CA LEU A 32 24.65 7.75 16.11
C LEU A 32 25.92 8.55 16.46
N ASP A 33 27.08 7.89 16.63
CA ASP A 33 28.35 8.53 17.00
C ASP A 33 28.77 9.63 16.01
N TYR A 34 28.32 9.56 14.75
CA TYR A 34 28.64 10.57 13.74
C TYR A 34 27.94 11.91 14.01
N GLY A 35 26.81 11.92 14.75
CA GLY A 35 26.09 13.14 15.11
C GLY A 35 26.84 13.99 16.14
N ASP A 36 27.63 13.33 17.00
CA ASP A 36 28.46 13.96 18.02
C ASP A 36 29.89 14.27 17.51
N ALA A 37 30.16 14.08 16.23
CA ALA A 37 31.48 14.32 15.65
C ALA A 37 31.81 15.82 15.62
N GLU A 38 32.89 16.21 16.28
CA GLU A 38 33.38 17.59 16.27
C GLU A 38 34.10 17.92 14.95
N GLU A 39 33.70 19.03 14.32
CA GLU A 39 34.42 19.58 13.19
C GLU A 39 35.76 20.17 13.65
N ASN A 40 36.86 19.68 13.07
CA ASN A 40 38.19 20.17 13.39
C ASN A 40 38.62 21.25 12.39
N ALA A 41 39.32 22.27 12.90
CA ALA A 41 39.83 23.34 12.05
C ALA A 41 40.81 22.81 10.99
N PRO A 42 40.77 23.33 9.75
CA PRO A 42 41.73 22.97 8.71
C PRO A 42 43.18 23.21 9.13
N LEU A 43 44.10 22.40 8.59
CA LEU A 43 45.54 22.52 8.84
C LEU A 43 46.08 23.86 8.32
N VAL A 44 46.74 24.63 9.19
CA VAL A 44 47.43 25.88 8.82
C VAL A 44 48.86 25.58 8.40
N LEU A 45 49.21 25.91 7.16
CA LEU A 45 50.56 25.71 6.63
C LEU A 45 51.50 26.87 7.04
N PRO A 46 52.79 26.59 7.32
CA PRO A 46 53.80 27.62 7.58
C PRO A 46 54.06 28.52 6.37
N GLU A 47 54.58 29.72 6.61
CA GLU A 47 54.95 30.67 5.54
C GLU A 47 55.97 30.06 4.55
N GLY A 48 55.75 30.30 3.25
CA GLY A 48 56.60 29.80 2.16
C GLY A 48 56.20 28.43 1.59
N ARG A 49 55.10 27.82 2.05
CA ARG A 49 54.53 26.60 1.47
C ARG A 49 53.42 26.93 0.45
N ASP A 50 53.46 26.21 -0.67
CA ASP A 50 52.48 26.33 -1.74
C ASP A 50 51.19 25.57 -1.40
N ALA A 51 50.12 26.30 -1.08
CA ALA A 51 48.83 25.74 -0.69
C ALA A 51 48.14 24.95 -1.81
N GLU A 52 48.41 25.25 -3.08
CA GLU A 52 47.75 24.55 -4.20
C GLU A 52 48.18 23.09 -4.33
N ARG A 53 49.32 22.73 -3.72
CA ARG A 53 49.87 21.37 -3.68
C ARG A 53 49.25 20.51 -2.58
N TYR A 54 48.54 21.11 -1.62
CA TYR A 54 47.96 20.43 -0.45
C TYR A 54 46.44 20.64 -0.40
N ARG A 55 45.75 20.23 -1.47
CA ARG A 55 44.28 20.29 -1.54
C ARG A 55 43.67 19.14 -0.74
N ASP A 56 42.47 19.37 -0.23
CA ASP A 56 41.67 18.31 0.36
C ASP A 56 41.42 17.21 -0.69
N ALA A 57 41.81 15.97 -0.36
CA ALA A 57 41.62 14.82 -1.23
C ALA A 57 40.16 14.32 -1.22
N MET A 58 39.37 14.70 -0.21
CA MET A 58 37.98 14.29 -0.02
C MET A 58 37.12 15.50 0.37
N PRO A 59 36.97 16.51 -0.52
CA PRO A 59 36.20 17.69 -0.22
C PRO A 59 34.72 17.32 -0.02
N VAL A 60 34.15 17.72 1.12
CA VAL A 60 32.71 17.60 1.39
C VAL A 60 32.00 18.78 0.72
N PRO A 61 31.04 18.58 -0.20
CA PRO A 61 30.33 19.67 -0.84
C PRO A 61 29.45 20.44 0.16
N GLU A 62 29.56 21.78 0.16
CA GLU A 62 28.64 22.61 0.93
C GLU A 62 27.22 22.51 0.36
N VAL A 63 26.28 22.07 1.20
CA VAL A 63 24.85 22.03 0.85
C VAL A 63 24.11 23.15 1.58
N SER A 64 23.50 24.05 0.82
CA SER A 64 22.61 25.07 1.38
C SER A 64 21.25 24.44 1.70
N GLY A 65 21.11 23.89 2.89
CA GLY A 65 19.84 23.35 3.36
C GLY A 65 19.92 22.81 4.79
N THR A 66 19.19 23.43 5.71
CA THR A 66 18.95 22.87 7.05
C THR A 66 17.94 21.73 6.93
N ARG A 67 18.41 20.52 6.64
CA ARG A 67 17.69 19.34 7.10
C ARG A 67 18.06 19.19 8.58
N PRO A 68 17.13 19.32 9.54
CA PRO A 68 17.44 18.95 10.91
C PRO A 68 18.01 17.53 10.87
N ALA A 69 19.16 17.31 11.50
CA ALA A 69 19.53 15.95 11.87
C ALA A 69 18.35 15.45 12.72
N GLU A 70 17.59 14.46 12.22
CA GLU A 70 16.56 13.85 13.04
C GLU A 70 17.29 13.22 14.23
N GLU A 71 17.08 13.78 15.42
CA GLU A 71 17.61 13.21 16.65
C GLU A 71 17.00 11.82 16.84
N GLY A 72 17.79 10.77 16.62
CA GLY A 72 17.42 9.39 16.89
C GLY A 72 17.84 8.39 15.83
N VAL A 73 17.83 7.11 16.20
CA VAL A 73 17.90 6.00 15.26
C VAL A 73 16.77 6.21 14.26
N VAL A 74 17.08 6.32 12.96
CA VAL A 74 16.06 6.16 11.91
C VAL A 74 15.52 4.75 12.08
N GLU A 75 14.44 4.64 12.85
CA GLU A 75 13.74 3.39 13.05
C GLU A 75 13.17 3.06 11.68
N ALA A 76 13.86 2.17 10.96
CA ALA A 76 13.37 1.69 9.69
C ALA A 76 11.93 1.25 9.95
N PRO A 77 10.93 1.80 9.23
CA PRO A 77 9.55 1.45 9.49
C PRO A 77 9.46 -0.06 9.42
N LEU A 78 8.74 -0.68 10.39
CA LEU A 78 8.58 -2.13 10.40
C LEU A 78 8.21 -2.56 8.98
N PRO A 79 8.90 -3.57 8.40
CA PRO A 79 8.61 -4.01 7.06
C PRO A 79 7.11 -4.29 7.01
N GLN A 80 6.41 -3.52 6.18
CA GLN A 80 4.98 -3.72 6.01
C GLN A 80 4.82 -5.16 5.55
N ALA A 81 4.07 -5.95 6.31
CA ALA A 81 3.73 -7.30 5.89
C ALA A 81 3.17 -7.17 4.47
N LEU A 82 3.82 -7.85 3.52
CA LEU A 82 3.28 -7.97 2.17
C LEU A 82 1.86 -8.48 2.36
N SER A 83 0.88 -7.63 2.08
CA SER A 83 -0.52 -8.06 2.14
C SER A 83 -0.62 -9.33 1.30
N PRO A 84 -1.41 -10.34 1.70
CA PRO A 84 -1.65 -11.51 0.88
C PRO A 84 -2.13 -11.17 -0.55
N GLY A 85 -2.60 -9.93 -0.80
CA GLY A 85 -2.91 -9.38 -2.13
C GLY A 85 -1.73 -8.75 -2.91
N GLY A 86 -0.59 -8.47 -2.28
CA GLY A 86 0.62 -7.96 -2.92
C GLY A 86 1.51 -9.05 -3.54
N SER A 87 1.22 -10.33 -3.22
CA SER A 87 1.82 -11.51 -3.85
C SER A 87 0.88 -12.11 -4.90
N LEU A 88 0.05 -11.29 -5.55
CA LEU A 88 -0.43 -11.66 -6.87
C LEU A 88 0.80 -11.74 -7.77
N GLU A 89 1.14 -12.95 -8.19
CA GLU A 89 2.15 -13.21 -9.21
C GLU A 89 1.98 -12.17 -10.33
N ARG A 90 3.02 -11.36 -10.57
CA ARG A 90 3.01 -10.40 -11.69
C ARG A 90 2.65 -11.18 -12.96
N GLY A 91 1.70 -10.65 -13.73
CA GLY A 91 1.04 -11.38 -14.81
C GLY A 91 -0.35 -11.92 -14.49
N TYR A 92 -0.90 -11.70 -13.29
CA TYR A 92 -2.30 -12.05 -13.02
C TYR A 92 -3.27 -11.33 -13.99
N VAL A 93 -4.43 -11.95 -14.22
CA VAL A 93 -5.47 -11.44 -15.11
C VAL A 93 -6.81 -11.63 -14.41
N GLU A 94 -7.55 -10.55 -14.18
CA GLU A 94 -8.78 -10.61 -13.42
C GLU A 94 -9.82 -9.63 -13.94
N ARG A 95 -11.10 -9.96 -13.80
CA ARG A 95 -12.20 -9.08 -14.19
C ARG A 95 -12.58 -8.11 -13.09
N ARG A 96 -12.97 -6.90 -13.48
CA ARG A 96 -13.66 -5.92 -12.63
C ARG A 96 -14.99 -5.57 -13.25
N ALA A 97 -15.97 -5.22 -12.41
CA ALA A 97 -17.29 -4.85 -12.85
C ALA A 97 -17.92 -3.82 -11.91
N VAL A 98 -18.74 -2.94 -12.48
CA VAL A 98 -19.63 -2.02 -11.76
C VAL A 98 -20.87 -1.79 -12.61
N GLY A 99 -22.04 -2.15 -12.09
CA GLY A 99 -23.27 -2.18 -12.88
C GLY A 99 -23.11 -3.00 -14.17
N ASP A 100 -23.22 -2.32 -15.31
CA ASP A 100 -23.07 -2.92 -16.64
C ASP A 100 -21.69 -2.78 -17.28
N GLU A 101 -20.80 -2.00 -16.67
CA GLU A 101 -19.43 -1.91 -17.14
C GLU A 101 -18.63 -3.12 -16.64
N ARG A 102 -17.86 -3.72 -17.54
CA ARG A 102 -16.87 -4.75 -17.21
C ARG A 102 -15.56 -4.45 -17.92
N TRP A 103 -14.44 -4.74 -17.27
CA TRP A 103 -13.11 -4.62 -17.88
C TRP A 103 -12.17 -5.66 -17.27
N LEU A 104 -11.02 -5.81 -17.93
CA LEU A 104 -9.96 -6.70 -17.50
C LEU A 104 -8.87 -5.89 -16.81
N VAL A 105 -8.40 -6.33 -15.64
CA VAL A 105 -7.20 -5.84 -14.98
C VAL A 105 -6.09 -6.86 -15.21
N VAL A 106 -4.96 -6.39 -15.71
CA VAL A 106 -3.77 -7.21 -15.97
C VAL A 106 -2.64 -6.68 -15.11
N GLY A 107 -1.96 -7.60 -14.42
CA GLY A 107 -0.80 -7.34 -13.55
C GLY A 107 0.47 -6.97 -14.31
N ALA A 108 0.37 -6.04 -15.25
CA ALA A 108 1.44 -5.54 -16.10
C ALA A 108 1.12 -4.11 -16.61
N GLU A 109 2.17 -3.32 -16.87
CA GLU A 109 2.02 -1.93 -17.28
C GLU A 109 1.50 -1.79 -18.72
N PRO A 110 0.92 -0.63 -19.10
CA PRO A 110 0.36 -0.44 -20.44
C PRO A 110 1.38 -0.68 -21.56
N ALA A 111 2.65 -0.33 -21.34
CA ALA A 111 3.72 -0.56 -22.29
C ALA A 111 4.02 -2.06 -22.53
N THR A 112 3.75 -2.91 -21.55
CA THR A 112 3.88 -4.37 -21.66
C THR A 112 2.60 -4.99 -22.23
N VAL A 113 1.44 -4.46 -21.85
CA VAL A 113 0.13 -4.94 -22.31
C VAL A 113 -0.13 -4.62 -23.77
N TRP A 114 0.34 -3.48 -24.27
CA TRP A 114 0.05 -3.00 -25.62
C TRP A 114 0.50 -3.96 -26.75
N PRO A 115 1.77 -4.44 -26.79
CA PRO A 115 2.18 -5.40 -27.82
C PRO A 115 1.43 -6.74 -27.72
N GLU A 116 1.02 -7.16 -26.52
CA GLU A 116 0.18 -8.36 -26.37
C GLU A 116 -1.21 -8.15 -26.95
N LEU A 117 -1.80 -6.97 -26.76
CA LEU A 117 -3.07 -6.61 -27.38
C LEU A 117 -2.99 -6.63 -28.91
N GLU A 118 -1.91 -6.09 -29.49
CA GLU A 118 -1.68 -6.16 -30.94
C GLU A 118 -1.56 -7.61 -31.42
N ARG A 119 -0.86 -8.47 -30.67
CA ARG A 119 -0.78 -9.91 -31.00
C ARG A 119 -2.12 -10.62 -30.85
N PHE A 120 -2.93 -10.27 -29.86
CA PHE A 120 -4.30 -10.78 -29.73
C PHE A 120 -5.10 -10.44 -30.98
N VAL A 121 -5.11 -9.17 -31.39
CA VAL A 121 -5.80 -8.69 -32.60
C VAL A 121 -5.34 -9.46 -33.85
N LEU A 122 -4.03 -9.62 -34.03
CA LEU A 122 -3.46 -10.39 -35.14
C LEU A 122 -3.86 -11.87 -35.08
N SER A 123 -3.82 -12.51 -33.90
CA SER A 123 -4.19 -13.92 -33.73
C SER A 123 -5.67 -14.23 -33.97
N ARG A 124 -6.50 -13.18 -34.01
CA ARG A 124 -7.95 -13.25 -34.23
C ARG A 124 -8.34 -12.80 -35.64
N ASP A 125 -7.36 -12.51 -36.51
CA ASP A 125 -7.55 -12.01 -37.87
C ASP A 125 -8.45 -10.77 -37.94
N LEU A 126 -8.41 -9.91 -36.91
CA LEU A 126 -9.17 -8.66 -36.88
C LEU A 126 -8.44 -7.59 -37.69
N THR A 127 -9.18 -6.83 -38.50
CA THR A 127 -8.58 -5.78 -39.34
C THR A 127 -8.45 -4.49 -38.54
N VAL A 128 -7.23 -4.03 -38.31
CA VAL A 128 -6.97 -2.75 -37.62
C VAL A 128 -7.38 -1.58 -38.52
N THR A 129 -8.28 -0.74 -38.02
CA THR A 129 -8.77 0.47 -38.70
C THR A 129 -8.10 1.74 -38.17
N ALA A 130 -7.74 1.77 -36.88
CA ALA A 130 -6.92 2.82 -36.28
C ALA A 130 -6.12 2.28 -35.10
N SER A 131 -4.93 2.83 -34.85
CA SER A 131 -4.08 2.45 -33.71
C SER A 131 -3.36 3.68 -33.17
N ASP A 132 -3.50 3.93 -31.86
CA ASP A 132 -2.85 5.00 -31.14
C ASP A 132 -2.39 4.50 -29.76
N SER A 133 -1.13 4.06 -29.69
CA SER A 133 -0.54 3.55 -28.47
C SER A 133 -0.34 4.61 -27.39
N ARG A 134 -0.27 5.90 -27.75
CA ARG A 134 -0.14 7.00 -26.78
C ARG A 134 -1.42 7.26 -26.03
N ARG A 135 -2.57 7.19 -26.73
CA ARG A 135 -3.89 7.25 -26.10
C ARG A 135 -4.37 5.89 -25.59
N GLY A 136 -3.65 4.82 -25.90
CA GLY A 136 -4.02 3.45 -25.55
C GLY A 136 -5.31 3.00 -26.26
N ILE A 137 -5.55 3.44 -27.50
CA ILE A 137 -6.76 3.12 -28.26
C ILE A 137 -6.39 2.32 -29.51
N LEU A 138 -6.96 1.12 -29.66
CA LEU A 138 -6.84 0.29 -30.85
C LEU A 138 -8.25 0.00 -31.38
N GLU A 139 -8.52 0.39 -32.62
CA GLU A 139 -9.80 0.17 -33.29
C GLU A 139 -9.64 -0.85 -34.42
N THR A 140 -10.61 -1.75 -34.48
CA THR A 140 -10.71 -2.78 -35.51
C THR A 140 -12.05 -2.65 -36.24
N ASP A 141 -12.25 -3.48 -37.25
CA ASP A 141 -13.53 -3.64 -37.94
C ASP A 141 -14.68 -4.11 -37.02
N GLN A 142 -14.37 -4.76 -35.89
CA GLN A 142 -15.37 -5.38 -35.01
C GLN A 142 -15.45 -4.78 -33.61
N ALA A 143 -14.35 -4.23 -33.09
CA ALA A 143 -14.27 -3.75 -31.72
C ALA A 143 -13.27 -2.60 -31.53
N ARG A 144 -13.48 -1.83 -30.47
CA ARG A 144 -12.58 -0.82 -29.93
C ARG A 144 -12.00 -1.32 -28.62
N PHE A 145 -10.68 -1.36 -28.56
CA PHE A 145 -9.91 -1.72 -27.37
C PHE A 145 -9.34 -0.45 -26.74
N SER A 146 -9.45 -0.32 -25.42
CA SER A 146 -8.79 0.76 -24.69
C SER A 146 -7.92 0.20 -23.57
N VAL A 147 -6.65 0.61 -23.53
CA VAL A 147 -5.70 0.26 -22.46
C VAL A 147 -5.35 1.53 -21.70
N ARG A 148 -5.48 1.49 -20.37
CA ARG A 148 -5.11 2.60 -19.49
C ARG A 148 -4.46 2.05 -18.21
N PRO A 149 -3.71 2.89 -17.46
CA PRO A 149 -3.22 2.49 -16.15
C PRO A 149 -4.38 2.12 -15.20
N ALA A 150 -4.23 1.01 -14.48
CA ALA A 150 -5.15 0.61 -13.43
C ALA A 150 -4.94 1.43 -12.15
N LEU A 151 -5.85 1.23 -11.18
CA LEU A 151 -5.77 1.86 -9.87
C LEU A 151 -4.56 1.40 -9.04
N ARG A 152 -4.16 0.14 -9.19
CA ARG A 152 -2.93 -0.42 -8.60
C ARG A 152 -1.71 -0.04 -9.41
N SER A 153 -0.58 0.16 -8.73
CA SER A 153 0.65 0.58 -9.38
C SER A 153 1.21 -0.54 -10.26
N GLY A 154 1.60 -0.22 -11.48
CA GLY A 154 2.16 -1.20 -12.42
C GLY A 154 1.14 -2.05 -13.16
N ASP A 155 -0.15 -1.89 -12.89
CA ASP A 155 -1.23 -2.67 -13.51
C ASP A 155 -1.92 -1.88 -14.63
N SER A 156 -2.63 -2.60 -15.52
CA SER A 156 -3.39 -2.02 -16.63
C SER A 156 -4.83 -2.48 -16.65
N GLU A 157 -5.73 -1.59 -17.06
CA GLU A 157 -7.11 -1.90 -17.38
C GLU A 157 -7.29 -1.98 -18.90
N ILE A 158 -7.93 -3.05 -19.37
CA ILE A 158 -8.29 -3.27 -20.77
C ILE A 158 -9.80 -3.32 -20.90
N ARG A 159 -10.35 -2.45 -21.74
CA ARG A 159 -11.76 -2.49 -22.16
C ARG A 159 -11.86 -2.99 -23.59
N CYS A 160 -12.93 -3.73 -23.87
CA CYS A 160 -13.32 -4.09 -25.22
C CYS A 160 -14.79 -3.71 -25.45
N GLU A 161 -15.01 -2.81 -26.38
CA GLU A 161 -16.30 -2.18 -26.64
C GLU A 161 -16.67 -2.30 -28.12
N GLN A 162 -17.96 -2.44 -28.42
CA GLN A 162 -18.49 -2.37 -29.77
C GLN A 162 -19.74 -1.47 -29.74
N GLY A 163 -19.76 -0.43 -30.55
CA GLY A 163 -20.83 0.57 -30.54
C GLY A 163 -21.02 1.27 -29.18
N GLY A 164 -19.95 1.39 -28.38
CA GLY A 164 -19.99 1.98 -27.03
C GLY A 164 -20.48 1.03 -25.93
N THR A 165 -20.74 -0.24 -26.25
CA THR A 165 -21.17 -1.25 -25.27
C THR A 165 -20.07 -2.26 -24.98
N THR A 166 -19.91 -2.65 -23.71
CA THR A 166 -18.93 -3.66 -23.31
C THR A 166 -19.23 -5.03 -23.92
N GLN A 167 -18.23 -5.65 -24.55
CA GLN A 167 -18.36 -6.95 -25.20
C GLN A 167 -17.82 -8.08 -24.31
N ALA A 168 -18.71 -8.79 -23.62
CA ALA A 168 -18.34 -9.86 -22.69
C ALA A 168 -17.54 -11.00 -23.32
N ALA A 169 -17.92 -11.43 -24.53
CA ALA A 169 -17.20 -12.49 -25.26
C ALA A 169 -15.77 -12.04 -25.63
N CYS A 170 -15.61 -10.77 -26.02
CA CYS A 170 -14.31 -10.20 -26.32
C CYS A 170 -13.41 -10.14 -25.08
N LEU A 171 -13.94 -9.65 -23.95
CA LEU A 171 -13.21 -9.64 -22.68
C LEU A 171 -12.79 -11.04 -22.24
N THR A 172 -13.65 -12.04 -22.43
CA THR A 172 -13.33 -13.44 -22.12
C THR A 172 -12.22 -13.98 -23.02
N ALA A 173 -12.21 -13.61 -24.30
CA ALA A 173 -11.15 -14.00 -25.22
C ALA A 173 -9.81 -13.33 -24.88
N LEU A 174 -9.83 -12.05 -24.48
CA LEU A 174 -8.66 -11.33 -24.00
C LEU A 174 -8.10 -11.95 -22.71
N GLU A 175 -8.96 -12.22 -21.73
CA GLU A 175 -8.58 -12.87 -20.47
C GLU A 175 -7.77 -14.15 -20.72
N ARG A 176 -8.31 -15.08 -21.52
CA ARG A 176 -7.60 -16.31 -21.90
C ARG A 176 -6.28 -16.06 -22.64
N HIS A 177 -6.21 -15.03 -23.47
CA HIS A 177 -4.98 -14.68 -24.20
C HIS A 177 -3.87 -14.25 -23.25
N PHE A 178 -4.19 -13.41 -22.26
CA PHE A 178 -3.23 -12.95 -21.27
C PHE A 178 -2.86 -14.05 -20.27
N GLU A 179 -3.82 -14.87 -19.83
CA GLU A 179 -3.56 -16.03 -18.96
C GLU A 179 -2.62 -17.06 -19.60
N ALA A 180 -2.72 -17.28 -20.90
CA ALA A 180 -1.82 -18.20 -21.61
C ALA A 180 -0.36 -17.70 -21.67
N ARG A 181 -0.14 -16.39 -21.44
CA ARG A 181 1.16 -15.71 -21.60
C ARG A 181 1.79 -15.28 -20.27
N SER A 182 1.00 -15.19 -19.20
CA SER A 182 1.40 -14.68 -17.89
C SER A 182 2.47 -15.51 -17.16
N MET A 183 2.89 -16.66 -17.71
CA MET A 183 3.92 -17.51 -17.10
C MET A 183 5.39 -17.15 -17.42
N SER A 184 5.70 -15.96 -17.96
CA SER A 184 7.11 -15.58 -18.25
C SER A 184 7.74 -14.78 -17.09
N PRO A 185 8.63 -15.36 -16.28
CA PRO A 185 9.15 -14.74 -15.04
C PRO A 185 10.05 -13.51 -15.28
N SER A 186 10.50 -13.29 -16.51
CA SER A 186 11.45 -12.23 -16.86
C SER A 186 10.83 -10.82 -16.88
N ALA A 187 9.51 -10.70 -17.05
CA ALA A 187 8.81 -9.40 -17.03
C ALA A 187 8.72 -8.79 -15.61
N ALA A 188 8.76 -9.65 -14.60
CA ALA A 188 8.63 -9.27 -13.20
C ALA A 188 9.79 -8.38 -12.71
N SER A 189 11.02 -8.61 -13.19
CA SER A 189 12.23 -7.97 -12.64
C SER A 189 12.42 -6.49 -13.02
N LEU A 190 11.77 -6.02 -14.09
CA LEU A 190 11.87 -4.62 -14.56
C LEU A 190 10.83 -3.69 -13.91
N ALA A 191 9.67 -4.22 -13.53
CA ALA A 191 8.63 -3.45 -12.84
C ALA A 191 9.00 -3.15 -11.37
N ALA A 192 9.84 -3.97 -10.75
CA ALA A 192 10.28 -3.79 -9.36
C ALA A 192 11.25 -2.62 -9.12
N GLN A 193 11.76 -1.99 -10.19
CA GLN A 193 12.82 -0.97 -10.11
C GLN A 193 12.31 0.46 -10.32
N ARG A 194 11.00 0.66 -10.53
CA ARG A 194 10.46 2.01 -10.70
C ARG A 194 10.04 2.59 -9.35
N PRO A 195 10.35 3.88 -9.10
CA PRO A 195 9.87 4.56 -7.90
C PRO A 195 8.34 4.45 -7.87
N ASP A 196 7.80 4.02 -6.72
CA ASP A 196 6.38 4.12 -6.41
C ASP A 196 5.84 5.45 -6.94
N ALA A 197 4.66 5.42 -7.56
CA ALA A 197 3.87 6.63 -7.79
C ALA A 197 3.40 7.15 -6.42
N GLN A 198 4.35 7.67 -5.64
CA GLN A 198 4.18 8.23 -4.32
C GLN A 198 3.14 9.35 -4.46
N ASN A 199 2.07 9.24 -3.67
CA ASN A 199 0.88 10.12 -3.64
C ASN A 199 -0.21 9.92 -4.69
N ARG A 200 -0.68 8.67 -4.87
CA ARG A 200 -2.05 8.42 -5.36
C ARG A 200 -3.13 8.67 -4.31
N ALA A 201 -2.82 8.62 -3.02
CA ALA A 201 -3.80 8.88 -1.95
C ALA A 201 -3.35 10.11 -1.13
N ARG A 202 -4.22 11.11 -1.00
CA ARG A 202 -3.98 12.29 -0.15
C ARG A 202 -4.86 12.19 1.10
N PHE A 203 -4.23 12.19 2.27
CA PHE A 203 -4.94 12.17 3.55
C PHE A 203 -5.20 13.61 3.99
N GLU A 204 -6.44 13.91 4.33
CA GLU A 204 -6.84 15.22 4.86
C GLU A 204 -7.65 15.02 6.14
N GLN A 205 -7.49 15.93 7.09
CA GLN A 205 -8.29 15.99 8.31
C GLN A 205 -9.22 17.20 8.23
N ARG A 206 -10.51 16.98 8.45
CA ARG A 206 -11.55 18.02 8.46
C ARG A 206 -12.24 18.02 9.82
N GLY A 207 -11.81 18.90 10.72
CA GLY A 207 -12.24 18.82 12.12
C GLY A 207 -11.70 17.54 12.76
N ASP A 208 -12.58 16.71 13.29
CA ASP A 208 -12.21 15.44 13.94
C ASP A 208 -12.22 14.24 12.99
N ASP A 209 -12.58 14.46 11.70
CA ASP A 209 -12.72 13.41 10.68
C ASP A 209 -11.53 13.37 9.71
N TRP A 210 -10.90 12.20 9.59
CA TRP A 210 -10.01 11.86 8.50
C TRP A 210 -10.78 11.44 7.25
N GLN A 211 -10.25 11.86 6.10
CA GLN A 211 -10.73 11.47 4.78
C GLN A 211 -9.55 11.21 3.85
N VAL A 212 -9.74 10.36 2.85
CA VAL A 212 -8.74 10.10 1.81
C VAL A 212 -9.26 10.56 0.47
N ILE A 213 -8.50 11.44 -0.19
CA ILE A 213 -8.78 11.88 -1.55
C ILE A 213 -7.98 11.02 -2.52
N LEU A 214 -8.70 10.41 -3.46
CA LEU A 214 -8.18 9.50 -4.47
C LEU A 214 -8.48 10.08 -5.87
N PRO A 215 -7.49 10.23 -6.75
CA PRO A 215 -7.63 10.80 -8.09
C PRO A 215 -8.16 9.74 -9.08
N PHE A 216 -9.27 9.10 -8.70
CA PHE A 216 -9.95 8.11 -9.53
C PHE A 216 -11.45 8.36 -9.52
N ALA A 217 -12.09 8.08 -10.66
CA ALA A 217 -13.55 8.03 -10.76
C ALA A 217 -14.16 7.04 -9.76
N ALA A 218 -15.29 7.40 -9.15
CA ALA A 218 -15.89 6.63 -8.06
C ALA A 218 -16.28 5.20 -8.46
N ASP A 219 -16.74 4.98 -9.68
CA ASP A 219 -17.16 3.65 -10.16
C ASP A 219 -15.96 2.72 -10.38
N ARG A 220 -14.83 3.25 -10.88
CA ARG A 220 -13.57 2.51 -11.00
C ARG A 220 -13.03 2.15 -9.61
N LEU A 221 -13.07 3.10 -8.70
CA LEU A 221 -12.63 2.92 -7.32
C LEU A 221 -13.49 1.90 -6.57
N TRP A 222 -14.81 1.95 -6.76
CA TRP A 222 -15.74 0.99 -6.18
C TRP A 222 -15.44 -0.43 -6.69
N ALA A 223 -15.26 -0.61 -8.01
CA ALA A 223 -14.99 -1.92 -8.58
C ALA A 223 -13.67 -2.53 -8.08
N GLU A 224 -12.62 -1.71 -7.97
CA GLU A 224 -11.33 -2.17 -7.45
C GLU A 224 -11.41 -2.47 -5.94
N LEU A 225 -11.95 -1.55 -5.14
CA LEU A 225 -12.07 -1.78 -3.70
C LEU A 225 -13.01 -2.94 -3.36
N SER A 226 -14.10 -3.14 -4.11
CA SER A 226 -14.97 -4.32 -3.94
C SER A 226 -14.18 -5.62 -4.08
N HIS A 227 -13.33 -5.70 -5.10
CA HIS A 227 -12.47 -6.87 -5.33
C HIS A 227 -11.39 -7.02 -4.25
N GLN A 228 -10.73 -5.93 -3.87
CA GLN A 228 -9.66 -5.98 -2.88
C GLN A 228 -10.18 -6.28 -1.46
N LEU A 229 -11.31 -5.69 -1.07
CA LEU A 229 -11.92 -5.93 0.23
C LEU A 229 -12.42 -7.37 0.35
N GLU A 230 -13.02 -7.94 -0.69
CA GLU A 230 -13.46 -9.35 -0.69
C GLU A 230 -12.30 -10.33 -0.40
N ARG A 231 -11.08 -9.95 -0.78
CA ARG A 231 -9.88 -10.77 -0.58
C ARG A 231 -9.15 -10.48 0.73
N ASP A 232 -8.96 -9.21 1.10
CA ASP A 232 -8.19 -8.84 2.30
C ASP A 232 -9.03 -8.88 3.58
N PHE A 233 -10.32 -8.53 3.50
CA PHE A 233 -11.27 -8.52 4.63
C PHE A 233 -12.02 -9.85 4.70
N ALA A 234 -11.25 -10.95 4.79
CA ALA A 234 -11.75 -12.32 4.88
C ALA A 234 -11.33 -13.01 6.19
N VAL A 235 -10.88 -12.25 7.20
CA VAL A 235 -10.31 -12.78 8.45
C VAL A 235 -11.30 -12.59 9.59
N GLU A 236 -11.99 -13.67 9.94
CA GLU A 236 -12.99 -13.70 11.02
C GLU A 236 -12.46 -13.11 12.33
N GLY A 237 -13.28 -12.29 12.97
CA GLY A 237 -12.98 -11.63 14.25
C GLY A 237 -11.91 -10.54 14.18
N ARG A 238 -11.36 -10.24 12.99
CA ARG A 238 -10.36 -9.20 12.81
C ARG A 238 -10.71 -8.19 11.72
N ARG A 239 -11.05 -8.69 10.53
CA ARG A 239 -11.43 -7.83 9.39
C ARG A 239 -12.28 -8.62 8.41
N GLU A 240 -13.52 -8.20 8.26
CA GLU A 240 -14.54 -8.92 7.51
C GLU A 240 -15.32 -7.95 6.64
N LEU A 241 -15.53 -8.30 5.38
CA LEU A 241 -16.46 -7.60 4.51
C LEU A 241 -17.87 -8.14 4.77
N LEU A 242 -18.73 -7.30 5.34
CA LEU A 242 -20.09 -7.67 5.74
C LEU A 242 -21.10 -7.37 4.64
N GLU A 243 -20.97 -6.22 3.97
CA GLU A 243 -21.91 -5.77 2.95
C GLU A 243 -21.20 -4.95 1.86
N ARG A 244 -21.74 -5.01 0.63
CA ARG A 244 -21.36 -4.19 -0.51
C ARG A 244 -22.62 -3.57 -1.11
N ASP A 245 -22.67 -2.25 -1.21
CA ASP A 245 -23.77 -1.55 -1.87
C ASP A 245 -23.23 -0.72 -3.05
N PRO A 246 -23.46 -1.14 -4.30
CA PRO A 246 -23.05 -0.37 -5.49
C PRO A 246 -23.84 0.92 -5.69
N ALA A 247 -25.07 1.01 -5.20
CA ALA A 247 -25.93 2.19 -5.40
C ALA A 247 -25.47 3.36 -4.52
N SER A 248 -25.17 3.07 -3.24
CA SER A 248 -24.58 4.08 -2.34
C SER A 248 -23.06 4.18 -2.42
N ARG A 249 -22.41 3.31 -3.22
CA ARG A 249 -20.95 3.15 -3.28
C ARG A 249 -20.33 3.00 -1.89
N SER A 250 -20.97 2.18 -1.05
CA SER A 250 -20.56 1.94 0.32
C SER A 250 -20.27 0.48 0.61
N PHE A 251 -19.39 0.26 1.59
CA PHE A 251 -19.02 -1.05 2.11
C PHE A 251 -19.27 -1.05 3.61
N LEU A 252 -19.85 -2.13 4.13
CA LEU A 252 -19.89 -2.36 5.57
C LEU A 252 -18.81 -3.38 5.92
N VAL A 253 -17.89 -3.01 6.80
CA VAL A 253 -16.81 -3.89 7.25
C VAL A 253 -16.85 -4.07 8.76
N GLY A 254 -16.62 -5.29 9.22
CA GLY A 254 -16.23 -5.55 10.61
C GLY A 254 -14.72 -5.36 10.72
N TYR A 255 -14.26 -4.51 11.62
CA TYR A 255 -12.83 -4.24 11.80
C TYR A 255 -12.46 -4.20 13.28
N LEU A 256 -11.46 -4.96 13.66
CA LEU A 256 -10.84 -4.92 14.97
C LEU A 256 -9.86 -3.74 15.00
N THR A 257 -10.33 -2.61 15.54
CA THR A 257 -9.54 -1.39 15.57
C THR A 257 -8.35 -1.50 16.53
N ARG A 258 -7.36 -0.62 16.39
CA ARG A 258 -6.26 -0.53 17.36
C ARG A 258 -6.76 -0.25 18.76
N SER A 259 -7.70 0.69 18.93
CA SER A 259 -8.19 1.03 20.27
C SER A 259 -8.87 -0.15 20.98
N GLU A 260 -9.57 -1.03 20.24
CA GLU A 260 -10.16 -2.25 20.79
C GLU A 260 -9.11 -3.30 21.18
N ARG A 261 -8.04 -3.46 20.37
CA ARG A 261 -6.91 -4.36 20.72
C ARG A 261 -6.19 -3.93 21.99
N GLU A 262 -5.92 -2.64 22.12
CA GLU A 262 -5.26 -2.08 23.31
C GLU A 262 -6.14 -2.23 24.56
N ARG A 263 -7.45 -2.00 24.43
CA ARG A 263 -8.42 -2.23 25.52
C ARG A 263 -8.56 -3.71 25.89
N GLY A 264 -8.54 -4.61 24.89
CA GLY A 264 -8.55 -6.06 25.07
C GLY A 264 -7.36 -6.54 25.91
N LEU A 265 -6.15 -6.06 25.62
CA LEU A 265 -4.95 -6.36 26.40
C LEU A 265 -5.10 -5.95 27.87
N LEU A 266 -5.54 -4.72 28.14
CA LEU A 266 -5.75 -4.24 29.52
C LEU A 266 -6.84 -5.03 30.27
N ARG A 267 -7.94 -5.38 29.59
CA ARG A 267 -9.02 -6.19 30.19
C ARG A 267 -8.63 -7.63 30.42
N SER A 268 -7.86 -8.24 29.52
CA SER A 268 -7.39 -9.63 29.67
C SER A 268 -6.54 -9.79 30.93
N LEU A 269 -5.71 -8.79 31.25
CA LEU A 269 -4.93 -8.73 32.50
C LEU A 269 -5.82 -8.60 33.74
N ALA A 270 -6.90 -7.84 33.65
CA ALA A 270 -7.77 -7.55 34.80
C ALA A 270 -8.83 -8.64 35.05
N THR A 271 -9.32 -9.31 34.00
CA THR A 271 -10.56 -10.12 34.07
C THR A 271 -10.44 -11.54 33.51
N LEU A 272 -9.26 -11.95 33.00
CA LEU A 272 -9.03 -13.25 32.35
C LEU A 272 -10.01 -13.57 31.19
N ASN A 273 -10.65 -12.55 30.63
CA ASN A 273 -11.65 -12.69 29.56
C ASN A 273 -11.09 -12.12 28.25
N LEU A 274 -11.11 -12.92 27.17
CA LEU A 274 -10.46 -12.66 25.88
C LEU A 274 -11.44 -12.14 24.82
N GLY A 275 -12.29 -11.19 25.19
CA GLY A 275 -13.28 -10.62 24.25
C GLY A 275 -12.75 -9.39 23.54
N GLU A 276 -12.05 -9.57 22.42
CA GLU A 276 -11.85 -8.52 21.42
C GLU A 276 -13.07 -8.51 20.48
N SER A 277 -13.80 -7.39 20.40
CA SER A 277 -14.97 -7.27 19.52
C SER A 277 -14.66 -6.37 18.33
N THR A 278 -14.99 -6.83 17.13
CA THR A 278 -14.91 -6.02 15.91
C THR A 278 -15.93 -4.89 15.95
N ARG A 279 -15.56 -3.72 15.43
CA ARG A 279 -16.50 -2.61 15.19
C ARG A 279 -17.00 -2.68 13.76
N GLN A 280 -18.29 -2.40 13.57
CA GLN A 280 -18.86 -2.24 12.24
C GLN A 280 -18.62 -0.81 11.75
N VAL A 281 -17.95 -0.69 10.62
CA VAL A 281 -17.57 0.59 10.02
C VAL A 281 -18.09 0.63 8.59
N ARG A 282 -18.73 1.74 8.22
CA ARG A 282 -19.17 2.01 6.86
C ARG A 282 -18.10 2.82 6.14
N LEU A 283 -17.59 2.27 5.05
CA LEU A 283 -16.72 2.96 4.10
C LEU A 283 -17.60 3.55 3.00
N VAL A 284 -17.47 4.84 2.72
CA VAL A 284 -18.29 5.53 1.71
C VAL A 284 -17.38 6.21 0.68
N LEU A 285 -17.70 6.01 -0.61
CA LEU A 285 -17.02 6.65 -1.72
C LEU A 285 -17.87 7.81 -2.26
N GLU A 286 -17.44 9.03 -1.97
CA GLU A 286 -18.12 10.27 -2.39
C GLU A 286 -17.43 10.87 -3.62
N PRO A 287 -18.07 10.90 -4.80
CA PRO A 287 -17.48 11.50 -5.99
C PRO A 287 -17.28 13.00 -5.81
N ARG A 288 -16.09 13.50 -6.15
CA ARG A 288 -15.71 14.91 -6.17
C ARG A 288 -15.35 15.33 -7.61
N GLY A 289 -16.32 15.22 -8.51
CA GLY A 289 -16.13 15.43 -9.94
C GLY A 289 -15.88 14.11 -10.69
N PRO A 290 -15.39 14.17 -11.94
CA PRO A 290 -15.33 13.00 -12.81
C PRO A 290 -14.18 12.04 -12.50
N GLU A 291 -13.05 12.53 -11.95
CA GLU A 291 -11.81 11.77 -11.77
C GLU A 291 -11.25 11.88 -10.35
N GLU A 292 -12.05 12.32 -9.37
CA GLU A 292 -11.63 12.41 -7.97
C GLU A 292 -12.76 11.89 -7.06
N THR A 293 -12.39 11.11 -6.05
CA THR A 293 -13.31 10.50 -5.09
C THR A 293 -12.76 10.64 -3.68
N VAL A 294 -13.63 10.94 -2.72
CA VAL A 294 -13.32 11.00 -1.30
C VAL A 294 -13.78 9.71 -0.63
N LEU A 295 -12.85 8.98 -0.02
CA LEU A 295 -13.12 7.83 0.83
C LEU A 295 -13.25 8.31 2.29
N ARG A 296 -14.37 7.96 2.93
CA ARG A 296 -14.65 8.20 4.35
C ARG A 296 -14.90 6.89 5.08
N ALA A 297 -14.58 6.87 6.37
CA ALA A 297 -14.91 5.79 7.29
C ALA A 297 -15.79 6.33 8.42
N GLN A 298 -16.97 5.76 8.60
CA GLN A 298 -17.96 6.19 9.60
C GLN A 298 -18.39 4.98 10.44
N GLY A 299 -18.52 5.15 11.76
CA GLY A 299 -19.08 4.09 12.61
C GLY A 299 -20.51 3.75 12.17
N ALA A 300 -20.86 2.47 12.08
CA ALA A 300 -22.21 2.04 11.72
C ALA A 300 -23.17 1.99 12.92
N GLY A 301 -22.65 2.09 14.15
CA GLY A 301 -23.41 2.09 15.41
C GLY A 301 -23.57 3.48 16.04
N GLU A 302 -24.05 3.51 17.29
CA GLU A 302 -24.28 4.76 18.05
C GLU A 302 -22.97 5.46 18.46
N GLU A 303 -21.87 4.73 18.57
CA GLU A 303 -20.56 5.29 18.89
C GLU A 303 -19.79 5.66 17.62
N ALA A 304 -19.32 6.91 17.58
CA ALA A 304 -18.40 7.37 16.56
C ALA A 304 -17.07 6.59 16.63
N LEU A 305 -16.44 6.44 15.46
CA LEU A 305 -15.08 5.92 15.40
C LEU A 305 -14.12 6.97 15.96
N SER A 306 -13.09 6.55 16.70
CA SER A 306 -12.05 7.49 17.11
C SER A 306 -11.26 7.98 15.89
N THR A 307 -10.71 9.19 15.95
CA THR A 307 -9.89 9.78 14.88
C THR A 307 -8.70 8.90 14.51
N GLU A 308 -8.09 8.23 15.50
CA GLU A 308 -6.98 7.28 15.29
C GLU A 308 -7.42 6.00 14.58
N ASP A 309 -8.53 5.40 15.01
CA ASP A 309 -9.08 4.18 14.39
C ASP A 309 -9.56 4.46 12.96
N GLN A 310 -10.12 5.65 12.72
CA GLN A 310 -10.56 6.11 11.40
C GLN A 310 -9.38 6.24 10.46
N ARG A 311 -8.32 6.90 10.90
CA ARG A 311 -7.07 7.03 10.13
C ARG A 311 -6.45 5.68 9.83
N GLU A 312 -6.34 4.79 10.82
CA GLU A 312 -5.76 3.45 10.66
C GLU A 312 -6.51 2.65 9.57
N LEU A 313 -7.85 2.63 9.65
CA LEU A 313 -8.67 1.91 8.68
C LEU A 313 -8.55 2.52 7.28
N LEU A 314 -8.57 3.85 7.17
CA LEU A 314 -8.41 4.55 5.90
C LEU A 314 -7.04 4.29 5.27
N GLU A 315 -5.96 4.31 6.05
CA GLU A 315 -4.61 3.97 5.60
C GLU A 315 -4.52 2.52 5.10
N ARG A 316 -5.19 1.59 5.80
CA ARG A 316 -5.27 0.18 5.37
C ARG A 316 -6.01 0.04 4.04
N VAL A 317 -7.21 0.60 3.94
CA VAL A 317 -8.05 0.50 2.73
C VAL A 317 -7.38 1.18 1.54
N ALA A 318 -6.86 2.40 1.71
CA ALA A 318 -6.08 3.07 0.66
C ALA A 318 -4.81 2.28 0.30
N GLY A 319 -4.21 1.58 1.26
CA GLY A 319 -3.08 0.70 1.06
C GLY A 319 -3.34 -0.48 0.13
N LEU A 320 -4.60 -0.91 -0.04
CA LEU A 320 -4.98 -1.97 -0.98
C LEU A 320 -4.83 -1.57 -2.45
N LEU A 321 -4.71 -0.28 -2.74
CA LEU A 321 -4.55 0.27 -4.09
C LEU A 321 -3.08 0.47 -4.49
N ARG A 322 -2.14 0.00 -3.67
CA ARG A 322 -0.71 0.06 -3.98
C ARG A 322 -0.25 -1.16 -4.79
#